data_AF-A0A2G2WVI6-F1
#
_entry.id   AF-A0A2G2WVI6-F1
#
_cell.length_a   1.000
_cell.length_b   1.000
_cell.length_c   1.000
_cell.angle_alpha   90.00
_cell.angle_beta   90.00
_cell.angle_gamma   90.00
#
_symmetry.space_group_name_H-M   'P 1'
#
loop_
_entity.id
_entity.type
_entity.pdbx_description
1 polymer ?
#
loop_
_entity_poly.entity_id
_entity_poly.type
_entity_poly.pdbx_seq_one_letter_code
_entity_poly.pdbx_strand_id
1 'polypeptide(L)'
;MFMPIKPLSRVRCRNHIYQLFSLITSIEILAVVACKLGRKRIYIDDTNQVKPEGYDSIPREIPDPKAKKPDHWDEEEDGIWRPPKVPNPAYKGPWKRKKVKNPNYKGKWKTLWIDNPEFEDDPDLYVLRPTKYVGIEIWQVKAGSVFDNILICDDPDYAKKVIEEVFVHREAEKEAFEEAGKVRKAREEEESQRAREEGEKRRRDRDTGTDIETHVLELDMRCAFPF
;
A
#
# COMPACT_ATOMS: atom_id res chain seq x y z
N MET A 1 -23.97 -48.70 35.11
CA MET A 1 -23.09 -47.77 35.86
C MET A 1 -22.64 -46.68 34.90
N PHE A 2 -23.28 -45.52 34.98
CA PHE A 2 -22.95 -44.34 34.17
C PHE A 2 -21.93 -43.49 34.92
N MET A 3 -20.74 -43.29 34.33
CA MET A 3 -19.78 -42.30 34.82
C MET A 3 -20.21 -40.90 34.36
N PRO A 4 -20.20 -39.88 35.23
CA PRO A 4 -20.40 -38.51 34.78
C PRO A 4 -19.16 -37.98 34.06
N ILE A 5 -19.39 -37.45 32.86
CA ILE A 5 -18.44 -36.73 32.01
C ILE A 5 -18.10 -35.40 32.69
N LYS A 6 -16.81 -35.17 33.01
CA LYS A 6 -16.34 -33.86 33.46
C LYS A 6 -16.25 -32.91 32.26
N PRO A 7 -16.74 -31.66 32.35
CA PRO A 7 -16.58 -30.70 31.27
C PRO A 7 -15.09 -30.32 31.11
N LEU A 8 -14.59 -30.44 29.89
CA LEU A 8 -13.30 -29.89 29.48
C LEU A 8 -13.29 -28.38 29.79
N SER A 9 -12.42 -27.98 30.72
CA SER A 9 -12.05 -26.58 30.87
C SER A 9 -11.53 -26.08 29.54
N ARG A 10 -12.23 -25.10 28.97
CA ARG A 10 -11.84 -24.31 27.80
C ARG A 10 -10.43 -23.75 28.04
N VAL A 11 -9.41 -24.44 27.53
CA VAL A 11 -8.05 -23.92 27.42
C VAL A 11 -8.11 -22.81 26.38
N ARG A 12 -8.32 -21.60 26.89
CA ARG A 12 -8.26 -20.38 26.10
C ARG A 12 -6.80 -20.26 25.67
N CYS A 13 -6.52 -20.43 24.39
CA CYS A 13 -5.25 -20.09 23.76
C CYS A 13 -4.89 -18.66 24.18
N ARG A 14 -4.04 -18.51 25.20
CA ARG A 14 -3.44 -17.23 25.55
C ARG A 14 -2.25 -17.08 24.63
N ASN A 15 -2.50 -16.38 23.53
CA ASN A 15 -1.59 -15.51 22.82
C ASN A 15 -0.11 -15.93 22.83
N HIS A 16 0.36 -16.33 21.65
CA HIS A 16 1.78 -16.43 21.26
C HIS A 16 2.56 -15.09 21.33
N ILE A 17 2.03 -14.08 22.05
CA ILE A 17 2.59 -12.74 22.24
C ILE A 17 3.62 -12.71 23.39
N TYR A 18 3.61 -13.69 24.29
CA TYR A 18 4.41 -13.61 25.53
C TYR A 18 5.88 -14.05 25.40
N GLN A 19 6.28 -14.78 24.35
CA GLN A 19 7.70 -15.11 24.15
C GLN A 19 8.50 -13.93 23.55
N LEU A 20 7.88 -13.12 22.68
CA LEU A 20 8.51 -11.90 22.16
C LEU A 20 8.68 -10.83 23.24
N PHE A 21 7.74 -10.70 24.19
CA PHE A 21 7.84 -9.70 25.26
C PHE A 21 9.00 -9.97 26.24
N SER A 22 9.34 -11.24 26.52
CA SER A 22 10.43 -11.58 27.44
C SER A 22 11.81 -11.24 26.86
N LEU A 23 12.03 -11.50 25.57
CA LEU A 23 13.28 -11.14 24.89
C LEU A 23 13.43 -9.63 24.69
N ILE A 24 12.32 -8.90 24.50
CA ILE A 24 12.32 -7.43 24.37
C ILE A 24 12.76 -6.77 25.69
N THR A 25 12.29 -7.25 26.85
CA THR A 25 12.68 -6.66 28.15
C THR A 25 14.17 -6.83 28.47
N SER A 26 14.77 -7.94 28.05
CA SER A 26 16.20 -8.22 28.31
C SER A 26 17.14 -7.37 27.45
N ILE A 27 16.73 -7.06 26.20
CA ILE A 27 17.48 -6.16 25.31
C ILE A 27 17.32 -4.69 25.76
N GLU A 28 16.14 -4.30 26.25
CA GLU A 28 15.89 -2.92 26.71
C GLU A 28 16.66 -2.55 27.98
N ILE A 29 16.80 -3.48 28.95
CA ILE A 29 17.48 -3.17 30.23
C ILE A 29 18.97 -2.83 30.01
N LEU A 30 19.66 -3.51 29.07
CA LEU A 30 21.04 -3.19 28.71
C LEU A 30 21.15 -1.88 27.91
N ALA A 31 20.18 -1.58 27.05
CA ALA A 31 20.15 -0.36 26.26
C ALA A 31 19.96 0.91 27.13
N VAL A 32 19.17 0.84 28.20
CA VAL A 32 18.88 1.98 29.08
C VAL A 32 20.11 2.40 29.91
N VAL A 33 20.93 1.44 30.37
CA VAL A 33 22.14 1.74 31.17
C VAL A 33 23.23 2.40 30.32
N ALA A 34 23.39 2.01 29.05
CA ALA A 34 24.35 2.63 28.13
C ALA A 34 23.93 4.02 27.63
N CYS A 35 22.62 4.31 27.60
CA CYS A 35 22.07 5.57 27.06
C CYS A 35 22.41 6.82 27.90
N LYS A 36 22.88 6.66 29.15
CA LYS A 36 23.29 7.76 30.02
C LYS A 36 24.70 8.31 29.74
N LEU A 37 25.53 7.60 28.99
CA LEU A 37 26.80 8.14 28.46
C LEU A 37 26.48 8.94 27.19
N GLY A 38 26.21 10.22 27.38
CA GLY A 38 25.66 11.14 26.39
C GLY A 38 26.18 10.92 24.98
N ARG A 39 25.24 10.76 24.04
CA ARG A 39 25.46 10.79 22.58
C ARG A 39 26.18 12.07 22.21
N LYS A 40 27.52 12.06 22.24
CA LYS A 40 28.33 13.19 21.80
C LYS A 40 28.00 13.43 20.34
N ARG A 41 27.62 14.66 19.98
CA ARG A 41 27.30 15.03 18.61
C ARG A 41 28.57 14.97 17.75
N ILE A 42 28.44 14.50 16.50
CA ILE A 42 29.53 14.50 15.50
C ILE A 42 30.03 15.91 15.25
N TYR A 43 29.09 16.85 15.21
CA TYR A 43 29.36 18.27 15.07
C TYR A 43 28.86 19.03 16.29
N ILE A 44 29.69 19.95 16.78
CA ILE A 44 29.35 20.92 17.83
C ILE A 44 29.30 22.32 17.21
N ASP A 45 28.54 23.21 17.81
CA ASP A 45 28.50 24.61 17.39
C ASP A 45 29.80 25.30 17.77
N ASP A 46 30.39 26.06 16.86
CA ASP A 46 31.60 26.83 17.11
C ASP A 46 31.35 27.87 18.20
N THR A 47 32.10 27.78 19.30
CA THR A 47 31.98 28.73 20.42
C THR A 47 32.54 30.10 20.09
N ASN A 48 33.41 30.20 19.08
CA ASN A 48 34.08 31.44 18.69
C ASN A 48 33.25 32.31 17.74
N GLN A 49 32.18 31.76 17.16
CA GLN A 49 31.30 32.52 16.27
C GLN A 49 30.23 33.24 17.07
N VAL A 50 30.28 34.57 17.09
CA VAL A 50 29.27 35.43 17.68
C VAL A 50 28.30 35.91 16.60
N LYS A 51 27.06 36.15 16.98
CA LYS A 51 26.02 36.66 16.08
C LYS A 51 26.33 38.10 15.71
N PRO A 52 26.28 38.48 14.42
CA PRO A 52 26.44 39.87 14.02
C PRO A 52 25.25 40.72 14.51
N GLU A 53 25.55 41.91 15.00
CA GLU A 53 24.54 42.89 15.45
C GLU A 53 23.62 43.26 14.27
N GLY A 54 22.30 43.35 14.53
CA GLY A 54 21.29 43.70 13.53
C GLY A 54 20.77 42.55 12.65
N TYR A 55 21.27 41.32 12.79
CA TYR A 55 20.82 40.17 11.99
C TYR A 55 19.36 39.75 12.28
N ASP A 56 18.89 39.91 13.51
CA ASP A 56 17.49 39.62 13.89
C ASP A 56 16.51 40.74 13.56
N SER A 57 17.03 41.94 13.29
CA SER A 57 16.21 43.12 13.03
C SER A 57 15.66 43.14 11.60
N ILE A 58 16.08 42.20 10.75
CA ILE A 58 15.62 42.10 9.36
C ILE A 58 14.29 41.32 9.33
N PRO A 59 13.18 41.92 8.88
CA PRO A 59 11.89 41.23 8.79
C PRO A 59 11.92 40.16 7.70
N ARG A 60 11.25 39.03 7.96
CA ARG A 60 11.12 37.89 7.03
C ARG A 60 10.34 38.25 5.77
N GLU A 61 9.40 39.17 5.90
CA GLU A 61 8.45 39.56 4.87
C GLU A 61 8.45 41.08 4.72
N ILE A 62 8.56 41.56 3.48
CA ILE A 62 8.43 42.98 3.13
C ILE A 62 7.19 43.12 2.23
N PRO A 63 6.38 44.19 2.36
CA PRO A 63 5.34 44.52 1.39
C PRO A 63 5.90 44.58 -0.04
N ASP A 64 5.24 43.94 -1.00
CA ASP A 64 5.71 43.96 -2.39
C ASP A 64 5.70 45.39 -2.97
N PRO A 65 6.85 45.97 -3.36
CA PRO A 65 6.90 47.30 -3.95
C PRO A 65 6.28 47.36 -5.37
N LYS A 66 6.02 46.22 -6.01
CA LYS A 66 5.43 46.14 -7.36
C LYS A 66 3.93 45.87 -7.35
N ALA A 67 3.34 45.52 -6.21
CA ALA A 67 1.92 45.29 -6.12
C ALA A 67 1.17 46.63 -6.21
N LYS A 68 0.27 46.73 -7.19
CA LYS A 68 -0.69 47.83 -7.31
C LYS A 68 -2.07 47.33 -6.92
N LYS A 69 -2.88 48.22 -6.34
CA LYS A 69 -4.29 47.96 -6.05
C LYS A 69 -5.00 47.56 -7.36
N PRO A 70 -5.78 46.47 -7.39
CA PRO A 70 -6.60 46.13 -8.55
C PRO A 70 -7.66 47.21 -8.84
N ASP A 71 -7.97 47.43 -10.12
CA ASP A 71 -8.87 48.51 -10.58
C ASP A 71 -10.33 48.31 -10.12
N HIS A 72 -10.70 47.09 -9.73
CA HIS A 72 -12.03 46.70 -9.26
C HIS A 72 -12.15 46.56 -7.73
N TRP A 73 -11.21 47.12 -6.95
CA TRP A 73 -11.25 47.02 -5.47
C TRP A 73 -11.98 48.20 -4.84
N ASP A 74 -13.07 47.92 -4.12
CA ASP A 74 -13.87 48.91 -3.41
C ASP A 74 -13.44 49.02 -1.94
N GLU A 75 -13.09 50.22 -1.48
CA GLU A 75 -12.63 50.43 -0.10
C GLU A 75 -13.79 50.47 0.93
N GLU A 76 -15.03 50.72 0.49
CA GLU A 76 -16.21 50.66 1.37
C GLU A 76 -16.70 49.22 1.57
N GLU A 77 -16.66 48.38 0.53
CA GLU A 77 -17.14 46.99 0.62
C GLU A 77 -16.02 45.99 1.03
N ASP A 78 -14.79 46.12 0.49
CA ASP A 78 -13.68 45.18 0.73
C ASP A 78 -12.63 45.68 1.76
N GLY A 79 -12.70 46.95 2.16
CA GLY A 79 -11.81 47.58 3.15
C GLY A 79 -10.46 48.08 2.62
N ILE A 80 -9.59 48.56 3.52
CA ILE A 80 -8.26 49.13 3.17
C ILE A 80 -7.38 48.04 2.55
N TRP A 81 -7.07 48.19 1.26
CA TRP A 81 -6.18 47.27 0.54
C TRP A 81 -4.78 47.26 1.15
N ARG A 82 -4.25 46.05 1.42
CA ARG A 82 -2.88 45.84 1.90
C ARG A 82 -2.11 45.05 0.85
N PRO A 83 -0.91 45.50 0.44
CA PRO A 83 -0.12 44.78 -0.55
C PRO A 83 0.26 43.38 -0.04
N PRO A 84 0.33 42.37 -0.93
CA PRO A 84 0.81 41.05 -0.58
C PRO A 84 2.24 41.13 -0.04
N LYS A 85 2.50 40.34 1.00
CA LYS A 85 3.83 40.24 1.62
C LYS A 85 4.71 39.29 0.81
N VAL A 86 5.89 39.75 0.42
CA VAL A 86 6.89 38.99 -0.34
C VAL A 86 8.07 38.64 0.58
N PRO A 87 8.69 37.46 0.42
CA PRO A 87 9.87 37.09 1.19
C PRO A 87 11.01 38.09 0.96
N ASN A 88 11.57 38.60 2.06
CA ASN A 88 12.69 39.55 2.00
C ASN A 88 13.97 38.85 1.52
N PRO A 89 14.58 39.26 0.40
CA PRO A 89 15.83 38.65 -0.08
C PRO A 89 17.01 38.85 0.88
N ALA A 90 16.97 39.86 1.77
CA ALA A 90 17.99 40.09 2.79
C ALA A 90 17.81 39.22 4.04
N TYR A 91 16.66 38.55 4.20
CA TYR A 91 16.41 37.67 5.34
C TYR A 91 17.06 36.30 5.13
N LYS A 92 18.20 36.08 5.80
CA LYS A 92 18.99 34.84 5.70
C LYS A 92 18.49 33.72 6.63
N GLY A 93 17.29 33.84 7.19
CA GLY A 93 16.75 32.89 8.16
C GLY A 93 17.34 33.06 9.57
N PRO A 94 16.88 32.29 10.57
CA PRO A 94 17.39 32.37 11.94
C PRO A 94 18.89 32.05 11.98
N TRP A 95 19.67 32.89 12.66
CA TRP A 95 21.12 32.72 12.75
C TRP A 95 21.48 31.40 13.43
N LYS A 96 22.33 30.61 12.77
CA LYS A 96 22.88 29.35 13.30
C LYS A 96 24.40 29.41 13.27
N ARG A 97 25.03 29.01 14.39
CA ARG A 97 26.49 28.87 14.46
C ARG A 97 26.98 27.82 13.47
N LYS A 98 28.17 28.02 12.93
CA LYS A 98 28.85 27.02 12.10
C LYS A 98 29.13 25.77 12.92
N LYS A 99 28.90 24.62 12.31
CA LYS A 99 29.09 23.30 12.93
C LYS A 99 30.53 22.82 12.67
N VAL A 100 31.31 22.66 13.74
CA VAL A 100 32.69 22.14 13.68
C VAL A 100 32.74 20.69 14.15
N LYS A 101 33.69 19.90 13.62
CA LYS A 101 33.84 18.48 14.01
C LYS A 101 34.24 18.40 15.48
N ASN A 102 33.54 17.56 16.23
CA ASN A 102 33.80 17.37 17.64
C ASN A 102 35.04 16.46 17.85
N PRO A 103 36.14 16.96 18.44
CA PRO A 103 37.33 16.14 18.68
C PRO A 103 37.09 14.99 19.66
N ASN A 104 36.04 15.10 20.50
CA ASN A 104 35.66 14.08 21.48
C ASN A 104 34.66 13.05 20.93
N TYR A 105 34.34 13.06 19.64
CA TYR A 105 33.42 12.11 19.03
C TYR A 105 34.10 10.76 18.75
N LYS A 106 33.73 9.73 19.51
CA LYS A 106 34.31 8.38 19.42
C LYS A 106 33.63 7.46 18.38
N GLY A 107 32.81 8.01 17.48
CA GLY A 107 32.03 7.23 16.52
C GLY A 107 30.58 6.99 16.96
N LYS A 108 29.76 6.43 16.06
CA LYS A 108 28.40 6.02 16.41
C LYS A 108 28.51 4.85 17.37
N TRP A 109 27.94 4.98 18.57
CA TRP A 109 27.86 3.87 19.50
C TRP A 109 27.16 2.69 18.82
N LYS A 110 27.78 1.51 18.88
CA LYS A 110 27.21 0.24 18.45
C LYS A 110 27.14 -0.64 19.68
N THR A 111 26.06 -1.40 19.82
CA THR A 111 25.98 -2.49 20.80
C THR A 111 27.10 -3.48 20.52
N LEU A 112 27.73 -3.95 21.60
CA LEU A 112 28.64 -5.08 21.51
C LEU A 112 27.79 -6.33 21.19
N TRP A 113 28.28 -7.16 20.29
CA TRP A 113 27.69 -8.46 20.03
C TRP A 113 28.07 -9.36 21.20
N ILE A 114 27.05 -9.92 21.85
CA ILE A 114 27.18 -10.92 22.91
C ILE A 114 26.53 -12.18 22.36
N ASP A 115 27.18 -13.32 22.49
CA ASP A 115 26.62 -14.60 22.02
C ASP A 115 25.35 -14.94 22.79
N ASN A 116 24.32 -15.38 22.08
CA ASN A 116 23.04 -15.74 22.68
C ASN A 116 23.16 -17.11 23.37
N PRO A 117 23.02 -17.21 24.70
CA PRO A 117 23.12 -18.49 25.41
C PRO A 117 21.97 -19.46 25.08
N GLU A 118 20.86 -18.96 24.53
CA GLU A 118 19.69 -19.76 24.13
C GLU A 118 19.74 -20.21 22.67
N PHE A 119 20.85 -19.98 21.96
CA PHE A 119 21.01 -20.44 20.59
C PHE A 119 21.44 -21.92 20.59
N GLU A 120 20.62 -22.76 19.99
CA GLU A 120 20.90 -24.17 19.73
C GLU A 120 20.75 -24.43 18.24
N ASP A 121 21.71 -25.14 17.65
CA ASP A 121 21.68 -25.56 16.25
C ASP A 121 20.98 -26.93 16.18
N ASP A 122 19.76 -26.97 15.65
CA ASP A 122 18.93 -28.18 15.57
C ASP A 122 19.10 -28.84 14.19
N PRO A 123 19.78 -30.00 14.10
CA PRO A 123 19.97 -30.70 12.83
C PRO A 123 18.68 -31.34 12.29
N ASP A 124 17.67 -31.54 13.13
CA ASP A 124 16.42 -32.24 12.79
C ASP A 124 15.30 -31.27 12.35
N LEU A 125 15.62 -30.00 12.09
CA LEU A 125 14.67 -28.98 11.64
C LEU A 125 13.87 -29.41 10.38
N TYR A 126 14.46 -30.26 9.54
CA TYR A 126 13.83 -30.79 8.32
C TYR A 126 12.94 -32.02 8.56
N VAL A 127 13.03 -32.65 9.73
CA VAL A 127 12.29 -33.87 10.06
C VAL A 127 10.91 -33.48 10.57
N LEU A 128 9.94 -33.46 9.65
CA LEU A 128 8.55 -33.20 10.00
C LEU A 128 7.87 -34.46 10.56
N ARG A 129 6.89 -34.26 11.45
CA ARG A 129 5.99 -35.34 11.86
C ARG A 129 5.25 -35.90 10.64
N PRO A 130 4.92 -37.20 10.61
CA PRO A 130 4.26 -37.83 9.46
C PRO A 130 3.05 -37.03 8.97
N THR A 131 3.13 -36.55 7.73
CA THR A 131 2.09 -35.74 7.08
C THR A 131 0.99 -36.63 6.51
N LYS A 132 -0.27 -36.28 6.77
CA LYS A 132 -1.45 -37.08 6.36
C LYS A 132 -2.34 -36.39 5.34
N TYR A 133 -2.25 -35.07 5.26
CA TYR A 133 -3.16 -34.24 4.47
C TYR A 133 -2.36 -33.20 3.71
N VAL A 134 -2.83 -32.91 2.51
CA VAL A 134 -2.35 -31.79 1.69
C VAL A 134 -3.48 -30.79 1.56
N GLY A 135 -3.21 -29.55 1.94
CA GLY A 135 -4.15 -28.44 1.81
C GLY A 135 -3.57 -27.35 0.92
N ILE A 136 -4.37 -26.86 -0.02
CA ILE A 136 -4.04 -25.67 -0.81
C ILE A 136 -4.89 -24.53 -0.23
N GLU A 137 -4.24 -23.63 0.50
CA GLU A 137 -4.87 -22.44 1.06
C GLU A 137 -4.29 -21.22 0.32
N ILE A 138 -5.16 -20.47 -0.36
CA ILE A 138 -4.74 -19.32 -1.16
C ILE A 138 -5.81 -18.23 -1.12
N TRP A 139 -5.37 -16.99 -0.98
CA TRP A 139 -6.20 -15.81 -1.19
C TRP A 139 -6.09 -15.34 -2.65
N GLN A 140 -7.22 -15.24 -3.36
CA GLN A 140 -7.25 -14.78 -4.76
C GLN A 140 -8.20 -13.59 -4.96
N VAL A 141 -7.73 -12.59 -5.72
CA VAL A 141 -8.55 -11.43 -6.14
C VAL A 141 -9.21 -11.66 -7.50
N LYS A 142 -8.56 -12.39 -8.41
CA LYS A 142 -9.09 -12.84 -9.70
C LYS A 142 -8.91 -14.35 -9.83
N ALA A 143 -9.95 -15.04 -10.24
CA ALA A 143 -9.89 -16.48 -10.52
C ALA A 143 -9.12 -16.76 -11.81
N GLY A 144 -8.50 -17.94 -11.91
CA GLY A 144 -7.78 -18.37 -13.11
C GLY A 144 -6.56 -19.25 -12.87
N SER A 145 -6.16 -19.48 -11.62
CA SER A 145 -5.09 -20.43 -11.30
C SER A 145 -5.60 -21.87 -11.42
N VAL A 146 -4.86 -22.71 -12.13
CA VAL A 146 -5.09 -24.15 -12.22
C VAL A 146 -3.93 -24.85 -11.52
N PHE A 147 -4.24 -25.81 -10.64
CA PHE A 147 -3.26 -26.65 -9.97
C PHE A 147 -3.48 -28.08 -10.46
N ASP A 148 -2.45 -28.68 -11.05
CA ASP A 148 -2.45 -30.07 -11.51
C ASP A 148 -1.09 -30.72 -11.20
N ASN A 149 -0.99 -32.04 -11.35
CA ASN A 149 0.21 -32.85 -11.23
C ASN A 149 0.92 -32.71 -9.86
N ILE A 150 0.16 -32.77 -8.76
CA ILE A 150 0.71 -32.72 -7.40
C ILE A 150 1.41 -34.06 -7.09
N LEU A 151 2.74 -34.06 -7.09
CA LEU A 151 3.57 -35.20 -6.74
C LEU A 151 4.17 -35.04 -5.34
N ILE A 152 4.09 -36.09 -4.53
CA ILE A 152 4.72 -36.18 -3.20
C ILE A 152 5.54 -37.45 -3.18
N CYS A 153 6.86 -37.33 -3.10
CA CYS A 153 7.77 -38.46 -3.08
C CYS A 153 9.05 -38.16 -2.31
N ASP A 154 9.66 -39.20 -1.75
CA ASP A 154 10.93 -39.12 -1.02
C ASP A 154 12.16 -39.29 -1.93
N ASP A 155 11.96 -39.74 -3.17
CA ASP A 155 13.03 -40.03 -4.13
C ASP A 155 13.23 -38.85 -5.12
N PRO A 156 14.41 -38.21 -5.15
CA PRO A 156 14.66 -37.07 -6.00
C PRO A 156 14.85 -37.42 -7.48
N ASP A 157 15.24 -38.65 -7.81
CA ASP A 157 15.50 -39.04 -9.19
C ASP A 157 14.21 -39.47 -9.90
N TYR A 158 13.28 -40.08 -9.16
CA TYR A 158 11.90 -40.31 -9.62
C TYR A 158 11.17 -38.99 -9.87
N ALA A 159 11.29 -38.01 -8.96
CA ALA A 159 10.68 -36.70 -9.13
C ALA A 159 11.11 -36.02 -10.44
N LYS A 160 12.39 -36.08 -10.79
CA LYS A 160 12.93 -35.50 -12.03
C LYS A 160 12.35 -36.15 -13.28
N LYS A 161 12.22 -37.48 -13.31
CA LYS A 161 11.64 -38.20 -14.45
C LYS A 161 10.19 -37.78 -14.70
N VAL A 162 9.39 -37.71 -13.63
CA VAL A 162 7.99 -37.27 -13.74
C VAL A 162 7.90 -35.82 -14.22
N ILE A 163 8.78 -34.94 -13.73
CA ILE A 163 8.87 -33.56 -14.18
C ILE A 163 9.19 -33.50 -15.68
N GLU A 164 10.18 -34.27 -16.16
CA GLU A 164 10.56 -34.30 -17.57
C GLU A 164 9.40 -34.76 -18.45
N GLU A 165 8.66 -35.80 -18.05
CA GLU A 165 7.48 -36.29 -18.78
C GLU A 165 6.36 -35.24 -18.84
N VAL A 166 6.04 -34.58 -17.73
CA VAL A 166 4.97 -33.57 -17.67
C VAL A 166 5.35 -32.29 -18.41
N PHE A 167 6.62 -31.86 -18.34
CA PHE A 167 7.05 -30.60 -18.94
C PHE A 167 7.06 -30.60 -20.46
N VAL A 168 7.13 -31.76 -21.11
CA VAL A 168 7.04 -31.89 -22.58
C VAL A 168 5.68 -31.39 -23.09
N HIS A 169 4.60 -31.61 -22.34
CA HIS A 169 3.24 -31.22 -22.76
C HIS A 169 2.89 -29.76 -22.46
N ARG A 170 3.63 -29.13 -21.54
CA ARG A 170 3.35 -27.77 -21.04
C ARG A 170 3.33 -26.70 -22.13
N GLU A 171 4.22 -26.78 -23.12
CA GLU A 171 4.31 -25.75 -24.17
C GLU A 171 3.07 -25.79 -25.08
N ALA A 172 2.64 -26.98 -25.50
CA ALA A 172 1.43 -27.16 -26.29
C ALA A 172 0.17 -26.71 -25.52
N GLU A 173 0.09 -27.03 -24.23
CA GLU A 173 -1.03 -26.61 -23.37
C GLU A 173 -1.08 -25.10 -23.17
N LYS A 174 0.10 -24.46 -23.01
CA LYS A 174 0.21 -23.01 -22.86
C LYS A 174 -0.27 -22.30 -24.12
N GLU A 175 0.15 -22.73 -25.29
CA GLU A 175 -0.28 -22.14 -26.57
C GLU A 175 -1.79 -22.28 -26.76
N ALA A 176 -2.34 -23.48 -26.49
CA ALA A 176 -3.79 -23.71 -26.55
C ALA A 176 -4.57 -22.82 -25.57
N PHE A 177 -4.05 -22.63 -24.34
CA PHE A 177 -4.67 -21.77 -23.33
C PHE A 177 -4.60 -20.29 -23.70
N GLU A 178 -3.48 -19.81 -24.23
CA GLU A 178 -3.34 -18.42 -24.69
C GLU A 178 -4.27 -18.12 -25.86
N GLU A 179 -4.42 -19.05 -26.81
CA GLU A 179 -5.33 -18.89 -27.93
C GLU A 179 -6.80 -18.88 -27.48
N ALA A 180 -7.20 -19.81 -26.62
CA ALA A 180 -8.53 -19.80 -26.00
C ALA A 180 -8.77 -18.52 -25.18
N GLY A 181 -7.73 -18.01 -24.52
CA GLY A 181 -7.76 -16.75 -23.77
C GLY A 181 -7.98 -15.53 -24.66
N LYS A 182 -7.31 -15.46 -25.82
CA LYS A 182 -7.51 -14.39 -26.82
C LYS A 182 -8.92 -14.43 -27.38
N VAL A 183 -9.44 -15.61 -27.73
CA VAL A 183 -10.80 -15.78 -28.24
C VAL A 183 -11.84 -15.33 -27.20
N ARG A 184 -11.70 -15.75 -25.94
CA ARG A 184 -12.60 -15.31 -24.87
C ARG A 184 -12.55 -13.80 -24.67
N LYS A 185 -11.35 -13.22 -24.62
CA LYS A 185 -11.16 -11.78 -24.45
C LYS A 185 -11.76 -10.98 -25.61
N ALA A 186 -11.56 -11.42 -26.86
CA ALA A 186 -12.15 -10.80 -28.04
C ALA A 186 -13.69 -10.82 -27.98
N ARG A 187 -14.28 -11.94 -27.55
CA ARG A 187 -15.73 -12.07 -27.36
C ARG A 187 -16.26 -11.13 -26.27
N GLU A 188 -15.58 -11.06 -25.12
CA GLU A 188 -15.94 -10.16 -24.01
C GLU A 188 -15.82 -8.68 -24.42
N GLU A 189 -14.80 -8.32 -25.21
CA GLU A 189 -14.63 -6.96 -25.74
C GLU A 189 -15.72 -6.60 -26.76
N GLU A 190 -16.07 -7.52 -27.67
CA GLU A 190 -17.17 -7.33 -28.63
C GLU A 190 -18.54 -7.19 -27.93
N GLU A 191 -18.80 -7.99 -26.89
CA GLU A 191 -20.01 -7.87 -26.07
C GLU A 191 -20.02 -6.55 -25.29
N SER A 192 -18.89 -6.14 -24.72
CA SER A 192 -18.78 -4.83 -24.06
C SER A 192 -18.94 -3.66 -25.03
N GLN A 193 -18.47 -3.76 -26.28
CA GLN A 193 -18.66 -2.74 -27.31
C GLN A 193 -20.12 -2.67 -27.73
N ARG A 194 -20.77 -3.80 -28.01
CA ARG A 194 -22.22 -3.87 -28.29
C ARG A 194 -23.05 -3.26 -27.17
N ALA A 195 -22.73 -3.57 -25.91
CA ALA A 195 -23.43 -2.98 -24.76
C ALA A 195 -23.23 -1.46 -24.65
N ARG A 196 -22.04 -0.95 -25.00
CA ARG A 196 -21.77 0.50 -25.05
C ARG A 196 -22.55 1.18 -26.18
N GLU A 197 -22.54 0.62 -27.38
CA GLU A 197 -23.26 1.14 -28.55
C GLU A 197 -24.77 1.13 -28.33
N GLU A 198 -25.32 0.05 -27.76
CA GLU A 198 -26.74 -0.02 -27.38
C GLU A 198 -27.06 1.01 -26.29
N GLY A 199 -26.19 1.15 -25.30
CA GLY A 199 -26.32 2.18 -24.26
C GLY A 199 -26.32 3.61 -24.83
N GLU A 200 -25.49 3.87 -25.85
CA GLU A 200 -25.43 5.16 -26.53
C GLU A 200 -26.63 5.39 -27.46
N LYS A 201 -27.12 4.35 -28.14
CA LYS A 201 -28.37 4.41 -28.92
C LYS A 201 -29.56 4.74 -28.02
N ARG A 202 -29.70 4.02 -26.89
CA ARG A 202 -30.73 4.30 -25.87
C ARG A 202 -30.65 5.72 -25.29
N ARG A 203 -29.45 6.31 -25.21
CA ARG A 203 -29.27 7.72 -24.83
C ARG A 203 -29.74 8.67 -25.93
N ARG A 204 -29.36 8.41 -27.18
CA ARG A 204 -29.79 9.21 -28.35
C ARG A 204 -31.31 9.19 -28.55
N ASP A 205 -31.94 8.02 -28.50
CA ASP A 205 -33.40 7.87 -28.67
C ASP A 205 -34.19 8.66 -27.60
N ARG A 206 -33.63 8.79 -26.38
CA ARG A 206 -34.20 9.61 -25.30
C ARG A 206 -34.10 11.11 -25.57
N ASP A 207 -33.01 11.55 -26.20
CA ASP A 207 -32.76 12.96 -26.51
C ASP A 207 -33.48 13.43 -27.79
N THR A 208 -33.75 12.54 -28.76
CA THR A 208 -34.41 12.88 -30.03
C THR A 208 -35.94 12.82 -30.02
N GLY A 209 -36.58 12.33 -28.96
CA GLY A 209 -38.02 12.50 -28.74
C GLY A 209 -38.92 12.03 -29.90
N THR A 210 -38.57 10.94 -30.59
CA THR A 210 -39.42 10.34 -31.63
C THR A 210 -40.28 9.22 -31.05
N ASP A 211 -41.17 9.57 -30.11
CA ASP A 211 -42.29 8.74 -29.66
C ASP A 211 -43.62 9.27 -30.26
N ILE A 212 -43.59 9.66 -31.53
CA ILE A 212 -44.81 9.96 -32.29
C ILE A 212 -44.81 9.04 -33.52
N GLU A 213 -45.90 8.28 -33.68
CA GLU A 213 -46.22 7.42 -34.84
C GLU A 213 -45.60 6.01 -34.92
N THR A 214 -45.97 5.13 -33.99
CA THR A 214 -46.30 3.73 -34.39
C THR A 214 -47.60 3.19 -33.77
N HIS A 215 -48.27 3.94 -32.89
CA HIS A 215 -49.49 3.48 -32.21
C HIS A 215 -50.83 4.05 -32.73
N VAL A 216 -50.83 4.92 -33.76
CA VAL A 216 -52.07 5.61 -34.20
C VAL A 216 -52.79 4.88 -35.35
N LEU A 217 -52.14 4.00 -36.10
CA LEU A 217 -52.78 3.36 -37.27
C LEU A 217 -53.56 2.06 -36.98
N GLU A 218 -53.59 1.57 -35.73
CA GLU A 218 -54.38 0.37 -35.39
C GLU A 218 -55.74 0.67 -34.73
N LEU A 219 -56.03 1.94 -34.40
CA LEU A 219 -57.25 2.32 -33.67
C LEU A 219 -58.37 2.91 -34.54
N ASP A 220 -58.11 3.35 -35.77
CA ASP A 220 -59.13 4.00 -36.61
C ASP A 220 -60.01 3.06 -37.46
N MET A 221 -59.83 1.73 -37.39
CA MET A 221 -60.59 0.79 -38.22
C MET A 221 -61.60 -0.09 -37.46
N ARG A 222 -62.02 0.29 -36.24
CA ARG A 222 -63.02 -0.48 -35.45
C ARG A 222 -64.30 0.26 -35.06
N CYS A 223 -64.48 1.51 -35.46
CA CYS A 223 -65.70 2.27 -35.18
C CYS A 223 -66.52 2.55 -36.44
N ALA A 224 -67.10 1.49 -37.04
CA ALA A 224 -68.21 1.62 -37.98
C ALA A 224 -69.11 0.39 -37.89
N PHE A 225 -70.04 0.41 -36.93
CA PHE A 225 -71.24 -0.43 -36.96
C PHE A 225 -72.38 0.38 -37.60
N PRO A 226 -73.04 -0.10 -38.66
CA PRO A 226 -74.36 0.37 -39.05
C PRO A 226 -75.46 -0.36 -38.27
N PHE A 227 -76.55 0.37 -38.08
CA PHE A 227 -77.84 -0.04 -37.50
C PHE A 227 -78.46 -1.27 -38.18
#